data_AF-V9G9M4-F1
#
_entry.id   AF-V9G9M4-F1
#
_cell.length_a   1.000
_cell.length_b   1.000
_cell.length_c   1.000
_cell.angle_alpha   90.00
_cell.angle_beta   90.00
_cell.angle_gamma   90.00
#
_symmetry.space_group_name_H-M   'P 1'
#
loop_
_entity.id
_entity.type
_entity.pdbx_description
1 polymer ?
#
loop_
_entity_poly.entity_id
_entity_poly.type
_entity_poly.pdbx_seq_one_letter_code
_entity_poly.pdbx_strand_id
1 'polypeptide(L)'
;MPVMDGVGLLDICRHNSPSLQVIIITGYEDFQYARAGVRNQAMDYLLKPVTRDDLKSALIKIKHALDKERVVRDESETMQWQLSQYYKEMKERFLLDLVKGKQLPISSIPERVRLFDLDAWQEQEVCFVTAGMQDAKQEPSELGRTPVQLRLPFQMVCHEIAQTYHQTIQIFHDPAYPGFMHFVAIGGTQRVFAERLKQQANSYLNIDVQISIGQPVKGFSAWKEGYMYALLAWNVEIRHSGPGAVGGRTAVADRSPLLPEETSRILQKCLSKGDLVTFRLMIRQELREAARISPSRLVRSIFQISLLMETAAAEFIGYTPERAPIWSSPEWH
;
A
#
# COMPACT_ATOMS: atom_id res chain seq x y z
N MET A 1 4.48 -31.83 48.56
CA MET A 1 4.05 -32.31 47.23
C MET A 1 4.71 -33.67 47.01
N PRO A 2 3.98 -34.74 46.64
CA PRO A 2 4.50 -36.12 46.68
C PRO A 2 5.21 -36.62 45.41
N VAL A 3 5.17 -35.89 44.28
CA VAL A 3 5.76 -36.33 42.99
C VAL A 3 6.92 -35.42 42.53
N MET A 4 6.84 -34.13 42.82
CA MET A 4 7.84 -33.11 42.46
C MET A 4 7.91 -32.08 43.57
N ASP A 5 9.11 -31.58 43.87
CA ASP A 5 9.31 -30.53 44.85
C ASP A 5 9.02 -29.14 44.26
N GLY A 6 8.87 -28.14 45.12
CA GLY A 6 8.55 -26.78 44.67
C GLY A 6 9.67 -26.14 43.85
N VAL A 7 10.91 -26.61 44.01
CA VAL A 7 12.09 -26.12 43.29
C VAL A 7 12.10 -26.65 41.86
N GLY A 8 11.92 -27.96 41.67
CA GLY A 8 11.85 -28.55 40.33
C GLY A 8 10.68 -28.01 39.51
N LEU A 9 9.55 -27.69 40.15
CA LEU A 9 8.44 -27.01 39.47
C LEU A 9 8.83 -25.61 38.99
N LEU A 10 9.58 -24.86 39.81
CA LEU A 10 10.04 -23.52 39.46
C LEU A 10 11.01 -23.52 38.29
N ASP A 11 11.93 -24.48 38.24
CA ASP A 11 12.86 -24.64 37.11
C ASP A 11 12.13 -24.89 35.80
N ILE A 12 11.13 -25.79 35.81
CA ILE A 12 10.29 -26.07 34.64
C ILE A 12 9.50 -24.83 34.21
N CYS A 13 8.89 -24.13 35.17
CA CYS A 13 8.17 -22.90 34.91
C CYS A 13 9.06 -21.83 34.27
N ARG A 14 10.30 -21.67 34.74
CA ARG A 14 11.25 -20.70 34.17
C ARG A 14 11.72 -21.08 32.78
N HIS A 15 11.89 -22.36 32.50
CA HIS A 15 12.27 -22.84 31.17
C HIS A 15 11.15 -22.64 30.15
N ASN A 16 9.91 -22.98 30.52
CA ASN A 16 8.77 -22.96 29.60
C ASN A 16 8.09 -21.59 29.52
N SER A 17 8.23 -20.74 30.54
CA SER A 17 7.56 -19.44 30.63
C SER A 17 8.40 -18.47 31.47
N PRO A 18 9.47 -17.87 30.89
CA PRO A 18 10.37 -16.97 31.61
C PRO A 18 9.68 -15.76 32.26
N SER A 19 8.55 -15.32 31.70
CA SER A 19 7.74 -14.20 32.20
C SER A 19 6.76 -14.58 33.33
N LEU A 20 6.67 -15.85 33.72
CA LEU A 20 5.78 -16.28 34.80
C LEU A 20 6.25 -15.71 36.15
N GLN A 21 5.36 -15.03 36.86
CA GLN A 21 5.64 -14.50 38.20
C GLN A 21 5.20 -15.52 39.26
N VAL A 22 6.14 -15.91 40.13
CA VAL A 22 5.93 -16.99 41.12
C VAL A 22 6.15 -16.46 42.53
N ILE A 23 5.21 -16.78 43.45
CA ILE A 23 5.36 -16.60 44.91
C ILE A 23 5.56 -17.97 45.53
N ILE A 24 6.57 -18.09 46.40
CA ILE A 24 6.80 -19.32 47.17
C ILE A 24 6.23 -19.15 48.58
N ILE A 25 5.45 -20.15 49.02
CA ILE A 25 4.90 -20.18 50.38
C ILE A 25 5.52 -21.36 51.14
N THR A 26 6.29 -21.09 52.19
CA THR A 26 7.11 -22.09 52.89
C THR A 26 6.99 -22.04 54.42
N GLY A 27 7.28 -23.14 55.12
CA GLY A 27 7.30 -23.24 56.58
C GLY A 27 8.64 -22.81 57.19
N TYR A 28 8.69 -22.65 58.52
CA TYR A 28 9.88 -22.16 59.25
C TYR A 28 11.12 -23.06 59.08
N GLU A 29 10.95 -24.38 59.07
CA GLU A 29 12.04 -25.35 58.91
C GLU A 29 12.64 -25.35 57.49
N ASP A 30 11.83 -25.07 56.48
CA ASP A 30 12.22 -25.02 55.07
C ASP A 30 12.67 -23.61 54.61
N PHE A 31 12.44 -22.58 55.42
CA PHE A 31 12.70 -21.19 55.06
C PHE A 31 14.19 -20.88 54.89
N GLN A 32 15.05 -21.45 55.74
CA GLN A 32 16.50 -21.28 55.63
C GLN A 32 17.07 -21.96 54.38
N TYR A 33 16.48 -23.09 53.97
CA TYR A 33 16.88 -23.83 52.78
C TYR A 33 16.41 -23.15 51.49
N ALA A 34 15.16 -22.64 51.48
CA ALA A 34 14.58 -21.93 50.35
C ALA A 34 15.24 -20.56 50.06
N ARG A 35 15.75 -19.87 51.10
CA ARG A 35 16.41 -18.55 50.96
C ARG A 35 17.70 -18.57 50.16
N ALA A 36 18.46 -19.67 50.18
CA ALA A 36 19.79 -19.74 49.60
C ALA A 36 19.78 -20.18 48.12
N GLY A 37 18.86 -21.06 47.72
CA GLY A 37 18.84 -21.65 46.37
C GLY A 37 17.87 -21.03 45.38
N VAL A 38 16.73 -20.49 45.83
CA VAL A 38 15.59 -20.20 44.93
C VAL A 38 15.36 -18.69 44.74
N ARG A 39 16.04 -17.83 45.53
CA ARG A 39 15.76 -16.38 45.62
C ARG A 39 15.82 -15.66 44.27
N ASN A 40 16.63 -16.15 43.34
CA ASN A 40 16.79 -15.57 42.01
C ASN A 40 15.69 -15.99 41.01
N GLN A 41 14.85 -16.97 41.35
CA GLN A 41 13.85 -17.55 40.44
C GLN A 41 12.40 -17.25 40.85
N ALA A 42 12.14 -16.79 42.08
CA ALA A 42 10.81 -16.38 42.54
C ALA A 42 10.76 -14.88 42.86
N MET A 43 9.60 -14.27 42.65
CA MET A 43 9.39 -12.82 42.83
C MET A 43 9.22 -12.44 44.31
N ASP A 44 8.57 -13.30 45.10
CA ASP A 44 8.43 -13.08 46.55
C ASP A 44 8.32 -14.39 47.34
N TYR A 45 8.60 -14.30 48.65
CA TYR A 45 8.63 -15.42 49.59
C TYR A 45 7.74 -15.12 50.79
N LEU A 46 6.77 -16.00 51.05
CA LEU A 46 5.86 -15.90 52.17
C LEU A 46 6.08 -17.05 53.16
N LEU A 47 6.18 -16.71 54.44
CA LEU A 47 6.32 -17.67 55.53
C LEU A 47 4.94 -18.08 56.06
N LYS A 48 4.74 -19.36 56.34
CA LYS A 48 3.55 -19.84 57.03
C LYS A 48 3.64 -19.57 58.55
N PRO A 49 2.53 -19.20 59.21
CA PRO A 49 1.21 -18.92 58.64
C PRO A 49 1.20 -17.58 57.88
N VAL A 50 0.66 -17.59 56.65
CA VAL A 50 0.63 -16.39 55.80
C VAL A 50 -0.47 -15.47 56.29
N THR A 51 -0.13 -14.23 56.65
CA THR A 51 -1.14 -13.24 57.02
C THR A 51 -1.78 -12.63 55.77
N ARG A 52 -2.96 -12.03 55.94
CA ARG A 52 -3.66 -11.34 54.85
C ARG A 52 -2.83 -10.17 54.29
N ASP A 53 -2.12 -9.46 55.16
CA ASP A 53 -1.31 -8.30 54.77
C ASP A 53 -0.04 -8.70 54.02
N ASP A 54 0.60 -9.82 54.41
CA ASP A 54 1.76 -10.36 53.70
C ASP A 54 1.39 -10.79 52.28
N LEU A 55 0.28 -11.52 52.13
CA LEU A 55 -0.22 -11.95 50.83
C LEU A 55 -0.62 -10.76 49.96
N LYS A 56 -1.33 -9.78 50.54
CA LYS A 56 -1.71 -8.55 49.84
C LYS A 56 -0.49 -7.79 49.34
N SER A 57 0.55 -7.67 50.16
CA SER A 57 1.79 -6.98 49.79
C SER A 57 2.52 -7.69 48.64
N ALA A 58 2.65 -9.02 48.69
CA ALA A 58 3.28 -9.80 47.63
C ALA A 58 2.48 -9.71 46.31
N LEU A 59 1.15 -9.78 46.36
CA LEU A 59 0.28 -9.63 45.18
C LEU A 59 0.36 -8.24 44.56
N ILE A 60 0.43 -7.17 45.38
CA ILE A 60 0.61 -5.80 44.89
C ILE A 60 1.94 -5.67 44.14
N LYS A 61 3.04 -6.22 44.66
CA LYS A 61 4.33 -6.21 43.98
C LYS A 61 4.28 -6.94 42.63
N ILE A 62 3.67 -8.12 42.58
CA ILE A 62 3.51 -8.87 41.33
C ILE A 62 2.67 -8.09 40.32
N LYS A 63 1.55 -7.51 40.76
CA LYS A 63 0.72 -6.66 39.91
C LYS A 63 1.54 -5.52 39.30
N HIS A 64 2.31 -4.79 40.11
CA HIS A 64 3.16 -3.71 39.60
C HIS A 64 4.22 -4.18 38.61
N ALA A 65 4.84 -5.35 38.84
CA ALA A 65 5.80 -5.92 37.91
C ALA A 65 5.16 -6.28 36.57
N LEU A 66 3.99 -6.94 36.60
CA LEU A 66 3.23 -7.30 35.40
C LEU A 66 2.69 -6.07 34.65
N ASP A 67 2.17 -5.08 35.37
CA ASP A 67 1.68 -3.83 34.77
C ASP A 67 2.83 -3.10 34.06
N LYS A 68 4.03 -3.08 34.66
CA LYS A 68 5.22 -2.47 34.03
C LYS A 68 5.67 -3.24 32.78
N GLU A 69 5.72 -4.57 32.83
CA GLU A 69 6.05 -5.41 31.67
C GLU A 69 5.03 -5.22 30.54
N ARG A 70 3.75 -5.10 30.89
CA ARG A 70 2.67 -4.86 29.94
C ARG A 70 2.80 -3.50 29.28
N VAL A 71 3.04 -2.43 30.03
CA VAL A 71 3.24 -1.09 29.45
C VAL A 71 4.40 -1.08 28.46
N VAL A 72 5.55 -1.66 28.82
CA VAL A 72 6.72 -1.73 27.93
C VAL A 72 6.41 -2.56 26.67
N ARG A 73 5.67 -3.66 26.81
CA ARG A 73 5.25 -4.49 25.68
C ARG A 73 4.30 -3.74 24.76
N ASP A 74 3.25 -3.14 25.31
CA ASP A 74 2.23 -2.39 24.57
C ASP A 74 2.88 -1.18 23.84
N GLU A 75 3.81 -0.48 24.49
CA GLU A 75 4.61 0.60 23.88
C GLU A 75 5.49 0.08 22.74
N SER A 76 6.19 -1.04 22.94
CA SER A 76 7.04 -1.66 21.92
C SER A 76 6.23 -2.12 20.71
N GLU A 77 5.09 -2.77 20.92
CA GLU A 77 4.20 -3.23 19.86
C GLU A 77 3.60 -2.04 19.09
N THR A 78 3.16 -1.00 19.80
CA THR A 78 2.65 0.24 19.18
C THR A 78 3.74 0.91 18.34
N MET A 79 4.97 1.01 18.87
CA MET A 79 6.10 1.60 18.17
C MET A 79 6.48 0.79 16.92
N GLN A 80 6.52 -0.54 17.02
CA GLN A 80 6.77 -1.43 15.87
C GLN A 80 5.69 -1.27 14.81
N TRP A 81 4.42 -1.22 15.22
CA TRP A 81 3.31 -0.99 14.31
C TRP A 81 3.45 0.38 13.61
N GLN A 82 3.73 1.45 14.35
CA GLN A 82 3.96 2.78 13.78
C GLN A 82 5.10 2.78 12.76
N LEU A 83 6.25 2.18 13.11
CA LEU A 83 7.40 2.05 12.21
C LEU A 83 7.04 1.29 10.93
N SER A 84 6.21 0.24 11.02
CA SER A 84 5.74 -0.50 9.84
C SER A 84 4.86 0.35 8.92
N GLN A 85 3.99 1.20 9.48
CA GLN A 85 3.16 2.11 8.70
C GLN A 85 4.01 3.19 8.02
N TYR A 86 4.93 3.81 8.77
CA TYR A 86 5.87 4.79 8.21
C TYR A 86 6.70 4.20 7.08
N TYR A 87 7.22 2.98 7.25
CA TYR A 87 7.99 2.29 6.20
C TYR A 87 7.16 2.10 4.92
N LYS A 88 5.91 1.66 5.07
CA LYS A 88 4.98 1.45 3.95
C LYS A 88 4.67 2.75 3.21
N GLU A 89 4.31 3.81 3.92
CA GLU A 89 4.02 5.12 3.33
C GLU A 89 5.24 5.70 2.61
N MET A 90 6.43 5.58 3.20
CA MET A 90 7.66 6.01 2.56
C MET A 90 7.96 5.23 1.27
N LYS A 91 7.71 3.91 1.27
CA LYS A 91 7.89 3.06 0.10
C LYS A 91 6.94 3.45 -1.01
N GLU A 92 5.65 3.58 -0.72
CA GLU A 92 4.65 4.02 -1.70
C GLU A 92 4.96 5.39 -2.26
N ARG A 93 5.37 6.33 -1.41
CA ARG A 93 5.77 7.67 -1.85
C ARG A 93 6.98 7.62 -2.77
N PHE A 94 7.96 6.78 -2.46
CA PHE A 94 9.14 6.59 -3.31
C PHE A 94 8.76 6.01 -4.67
N LEU A 95 7.92 4.96 -4.70
CA LEU A 95 7.40 4.39 -5.95
C LEU A 95 6.63 5.43 -6.78
N LEU A 96 5.80 6.25 -6.12
CA LEU A 96 5.08 7.35 -6.78
C LEU A 96 6.05 8.37 -7.39
N ASP A 97 7.10 8.76 -6.67
CA ASP A 97 8.09 9.71 -7.17
C ASP A 97 8.87 9.14 -8.37
N LEU A 98 9.17 7.84 -8.38
CA LEU A 98 9.78 7.14 -9.52
C LEU A 98 8.88 7.17 -10.76
N VAL A 99 7.60 6.80 -10.63
CA VAL A 99 6.68 6.78 -11.78
C VAL A 99 6.27 8.16 -12.27
N LYS A 100 6.30 9.18 -11.40
CA LYS A 100 6.10 10.57 -11.83
C LYS A 100 7.36 11.15 -12.50
N GLY A 101 8.49 10.44 -12.45
CA GLY A 101 9.77 10.90 -12.99
C GLY A 101 10.26 12.17 -12.31
N LYS A 102 10.00 12.33 -11.01
CA LYS A 102 10.50 13.49 -10.26
C LYS A 102 12.02 13.44 -10.21
N GLN A 103 12.66 14.60 -10.30
CA GLN A 103 14.10 14.73 -10.10
C GLN A 103 14.42 14.51 -8.63
N LEU A 104 14.64 13.26 -8.26
CA LEU A 104 15.19 12.88 -6.96
C LEU A 104 16.71 13.14 -6.98
N PRO A 105 17.31 13.58 -5.86
CA PRO A 105 18.77 13.65 -5.75
C PRO A 105 19.38 12.30 -6.10
N ILE A 106 20.28 12.25 -7.09
CA ILE A 106 20.85 11.01 -7.63
C ILE A 106 21.52 10.17 -6.52
N SER A 107 22.08 10.82 -5.50
CA SER A 107 22.68 10.16 -4.33
C SER A 107 21.67 9.40 -3.45
N SER A 108 20.40 9.78 -3.46
CA SER A 108 19.36 9.22 -2.58
C SER A 108 18.66 7.99 -3.15
N ILE A 109 18.71 7.78 -4.48
CA ILE A 109 18.02 6.67 -5.14
C ILE A 109 18.62 5.32 -4.71
N PRO A 110 19.95 5.09 -4.75
CA PRO A 110 20.52 3.79 -4.39
C PRO A 110 20.27 3.39 -2.93
N GLU A 111 20.25 4.35 -2.01
CA GLU A 111 19.94 4.10 -0.60
C GLU A 111 18.50 3.65 -0.41
N ARG A 112 17.54 4.35 -1.06
CA ARG A 112 16.12 3.99 -1.00
C ARG A 112 15.81 2.68 -1.71
N VAL A 113 16.47 2.39 -2.83
CA VAL A 113 16.34 1.11 -3.54
C VAL A 113 16.72 -0.04 -2.62
N ARG A 114 17.85 0.06 -1.90
CA ARG A 114 18.25 -0.93 -0.90
C ARG A 114 17.32 -0.99 0.30
N LEU A 115 16.91 0.17 0.83
CA LEU A 115 15.99 0.24 1.98
C LEU A 115 14.65 -0.45 1.70
N PHE A 116 14.19 -0.41 0.45
CA PHE A 116 12.89 -0.94 0.03
C PHE A 116 12.97 -2.29 -0.70
N ASP A 117 14.14 -2.92 -0.72
CA ASP A 117 14.42 -4.20 -1.40
C ASP A 117 14.04 -4.19 -2.89
N LEU A 118 14.40 -3.10 -3.58
CA LEU A 118 14.05 -2.88 -4.99
C LEU A 118 15.21 -3.14 -5.98
N ASP A 119 16.35 -3.66 -5.53
CA ASP A 119 17.54 -3.84 -6.38
C ASP A 119 17.24 -4.72 -7.62
N ALA A 120 16.57 -5.85 -7.42
CA ALA A 120 16.20 -6.76 -8.52
C ALA A 120 15.23 -6.11 -9.54
N TRP A 121 14.47 -5.09 -9.13
CA TRP A 121 13.44 -4.47 -9.95
C TRP A 121 14.00 -3.53 -11.01
N GLN A 122 15.26 -3.10 -10.86
CA GLN A 122 15.95 -2.32 -11.89
C GLN A 122 16.41 -3.20 -13.07
N GLU A 123 16.76 -4.46 -12.79
CA GLU A 123 17.40 -5.35 -13.77
C GLU A 123 16.41 -6.20 -14.55
N GLN A 124 15.20 -6.39 -14.03
CA GLN A 124 14.17 -7.19 -14.65
C GLN A 124 13.13 -6.33 -15.38
N GLU A 125 12.38 -6.98 -16.26
CA GLU A 125 11.18 -6.38 -16.81
C GLU A 125 10.07 -6.38 -15.78
N VAL A 126 9.39 -5.24 -15.65
CA VAL A 126 8.25 -5.05 -14.77
C VAL A 126 7.04 -4.59 -15.57
N CYS A 127 5.85 -4.99 -15.13
CA CYS A 127 4.59 -4.53 -15.69
C CYS A 127 3.84 -3.71 -14.64
N PHE A 128 3.29 -2.58 -15.06
CA PHE A 128 2.40 -1.80 -14.21
C PHE A 128 0.97 -2.34 -14.32
N VAL A 129 0.27 -2.39 -13.21
CA VAL A 129 -1.14 -2.80 -13.14
C VAL A 129 -1.92 -1.64 -12.54
N THR A 130 -3.05 -1.28 -13.13
CA THR A 130 -3.96 -0.26 -12.59
C THR A 130 -5.31 -0.89 -12.33
N ALA A 131 -5.76 -0.83 -11.08
CA ALA A 131 -7.08 -1.26 -10.65
C ALA A 131 -7.93 -0.04 -10.30
N GLY A 132 -9.15 0.02 -10.82
CA GLY A 132 -10.09 1.10 -10.55
C GLY A 132 -11.48 0.55 -10.34
N MET A 133 -12.24 1.25 -9.51
CA MET A 133 -13.66 0.96 -9.30
C MET A 133 -14.46 1.56 -10.47
N GLN A 134 -15.35 0.77 -11.06
CA GLN A 134 -16.32 1.33 -12.01
C GLN A 134 -17.52 1.88 -11.24
N ASP A 135 -17.92 3.12 -11.53
CA ASP A 135 -19.22 3.62 -11.09
C ASP A 135 -20.27 2.77 -11.79
N ALA A 136 -20.87 1.83 -11.05
CA ALA A 136 -21.98 1.05 -11.55
C ALA A 136 -23.04 2.01 -12.09
N LYS A 137 -23.40 1.87 -13.36
CA LYS A 137 -24.54 2.58 -13.95
C LYS A 137 -25.77 2.22 -13.12
N GLN A 138 -26.16 3.13 -12.23
CA GLN A 138 -27.45 3.23 -11.57
C GLN A 138 -28.07 1.89 -11.18
N GLU A 139 -27.64 1.35 -10.05
CA GLU A 139 -28.55 0.95 -8.99
C GLU A 139 -27.73 1.02 -7.69
N PRO A 140 -28.18 1.74 -6.65
CA PRO A 140 -27.51 1.65 -5.36
C PRO A 140 -27.46 0.17 -4.98
N SER A 141 -26.28 -0.35 -4.67
CA SER A 141 -26.18 -1.66 -4.02
C SER A 141 -27.20 -1.69 -2.87
N GLU A 142 -27.79 -2.85 -2.55
CA GLU A 142 -28.80 -2.99 -1.48
C GLU A 142 -28.37 -2.35 -0.14
N LEU A 143 -27.06 -2.09 0.05
CA LEU A 143 -26.46 -1.42 1.21
C LEU A 143 -26.31 0.11 1.13
N GLY A 144 -26.74 0.79 0.05
CA GLY A 144 -26.76 2.25 -0.04
C GLY A 144 -25.39 2.96 0.00
N ARG A 145 -24.28 2.25 -0.24
CA ARG A 145 -22.94 2.83 -0.20
C ARG A 145 -22.60 3.58 -1.48
N THR A 146 -22.04 4.79 -1.37
CA THR A 146 -21.55 5.55 -2.53
C THR A 146 -20.15 5.07 -2.96
N PRO A 147 -19.75 5.22 -4.24
CA PRO A 147 -18.40 4.87 -4.70
C PRO A 147 -17.28 5.51 -3.88
N VAL A 148 -17.50 6.73 -3.36
CA VAL A 148 -16.57 7.43 -2.46
C VAL A 148 -16.38 6.68 -1.14
N GLN A 149 -17.45 6.13 -0.56
CA GLN A 149 -17.38 5.38 0.70
C GLN A 149 -16.64 4.04 0.56
N LEU A 150 -16.58 3.49 -0.64
CA LEU A 150 -15.91 2.22 -0.92
C LEU A 150 -14.44 2.36 -1.28
N ARG A 151 -13.91 3.59 -1.44
CA ARG A 151 -12.49 3.84 -1.73
C ARG A 151 -11.57 3.26 -0.66
N LEU A 152 -11.78 3.60 0.61
CA LEU A 152 -10.95 3.09 1.70
C LEU A 152 -11.00 1.55 1.82
N PRO A 153 -12.19 0.91 1.83
CA PRO A 153 -12.27 -0.55 1.76
C PRO A 153 -11.54 -1.15 0.55
N PHE A 154 -11.68 -0.54 -0.63
CA PHE A 154 -10.98 -1.00 -1.84
C PHE A 154 -9.45 -0.89 -1.69
N GLN A 155 -8.96 0.22 -1.17
CA GLN A 155 -7.55 0.40 -0.85
C GLN A 155 -7.06 -0.67 0.15
N MET A 156 -7.82 -0.96 1.21
CA MET A 156 -7.45 -1.99 2.20
C MET A 156 -7.33 -3.38 1.56
N VAL A 157 -8.33 -3.78 0.77
CA VAL A 157 -8.31 -5.07 0.05
C VAL A 157 -7.13 -5.15 -0.91
N CYS A 158 -6.84 -4.08 -1.64
CA CYS A 158 -5.68 -4.02 -2.53
C CYS A 158 -4.36 -4.23 -1.77
N HIS A 159 -4.20 -3.60 -0.60
CA HIS A 159 -3.02 -3.77 0.23
C HIS A 159 -2.87 -5.18 0.78
N GLU A 160 -3.96 -5.76 1.30
CA GLU A 160 -3.96 -7.11 1.86
C GLU A 160 -3.55 -8.14 0.78
N ILE A 161 -4.12 -8.03 -0.41
CA ILE A 161 -3.80 -8.94 -1.51
C ILE A 161 -2.36 -8.72 -1.97
N ALA A 162 -1.90 -7.47 -2.13
CA ALA A 162 -0.51 -7.18 -2.51
C ALA A 162 0.51 -7.73 -1.50
N GLN A 163 0.20 -7.71 -0.19
CA GLN A 163 1.07 -8.26 0.85
C GLN A 163 1.32 -9.77 0.68
N THR A 164 0.32 -10.52 0.18
CA THR A 164 0.51 -11.96 -0.12
C THR A 164 1.52 -12.21 -1.25
N TYR A 165 1.81 -11.19 -2.06
CA TYR A 165 2.78 -11.21 -3.16
C TYR A 165 3.95 -10.25 -2.94
N HIS A 166 4.28 -9.86 -1.71
CA HIS A 166 5.26 -8.79 -1.40
C HIS A 166 6.63 -8.88 -2.12
N GLN A 167 7.07 -10.09 -2.51
CA GLN A 167 8.31 -10.30 -3.28
C GLN A 167 8.17 -9.94 -4.76
N THR A 168 6.97 -10.06 -5.32
CA THR A 168 6.70 -9.92 -6.76
C THR A 168 5.71 -8.82 -7.14
N ILE A 169 5.06 -8.20 -6.15
CA ILE A 169 4.12 -7.08 -6.33
C ILE A 169 4.49 -5.96 -5.36
N GLN A 170 4.69 -4.76 -5.88
CA GLN A 170 4.69 -3.53 -5.10
C GLN A 170 3.42 -2.76 -5.36
N ILE A 171 2.85 -2.14 -4.33
CA ILE A 171 1.65 -1.31 -4.42
C ILE A 171 2.02 0.15 -4.15
N PHE A 172 1.30 1.07 -4.78
CA PHE A 172 1.34 2.50 -4.43
C PHE A 172 0.03 3.19 -4.82
N HIS A 173 -0.27 4.27 -4.11
CA HIS A 173 -1.41 5.14 -4.38
C HIS A 173 -0.96 6.47 -5.00
N ASP A 174 -1.65 6.92 -6.05
CA ASP A 174 -1.48 8.25 -6.64
C ASP A 174 -2.63 9.17 -6.18
N PRO A 175 -2.38 10.15 -5.29
CA PRO A 175 -3.42 11.05 -4.79
C PRO A 175 -4.12 11.87 -5.88
N ALA A 176 -3.51 12.03 -7.06
CA ALA A 176 -4.17 12.66 -8.20
C ALA A 176 -5.37 11.84 -8.69
N TYR A 177 -5.39 10.53 -8.41
CA TYR A 177 -6.36 9.57 -8.91
C TYR A 177 -6.91 8.69 -7.76
N PRO A 178 -7.67 9.25 -6.81
CA PRO A 178 -8.05 8.58 -5.56
C PRO A 178 -8.97 7.35 -5.71
N GLY A 179 -9.54 7.14 -6.91
CA GLY A 179 -10.33 5.95 -7.25
C GLY A 179 -9.50 4.77 -7.75
N PHE A 180 -8.18 4.92 -7.83
CA PHE A 180 -7.28 3.95 -8.42
C PHE A 180 -6.23 3.44 -7.43
N MET A 181 -5.87 2.18 -7.62
CA MET A 181 -4.70 1.57 -7.01
C MET A 181 -3.76 1.09 -8.10
N HIS A 182 -2.47 1.33 -7.89
CA HIS A 182 -1.44 1.00 -8.85
C HIS A 182 -0.47 -0.02 -8.26
N PHE A 183 0.01 -0.89 -9.12
CA PHE A 183 0.93 -1.94 -8.74
C PHE A 183 2.05 -2.05 -9.76
N VAL A 184 3.21 -2.49 -9.29
CA VAL A 184 4.35 -2.89 -10.11
C VAL A 184 4.55 -4.37 -9.89
N ALA A 185 4.51 -5.14 -10.97
CA ALA A 185 4.67 -6.58 -10.97
C ALA A 185 5.97 -6.99 -11.66
N ILE A 186 6.68 -7.93 -11.08
CA ILE A 186 7.93 -8.50 -11.60
C ILE A 186 7.76 -10.01 -11.78
N GLY A 187 8.54 -10.61 -12.69
CA GLY A 187 8.57 -12.06 -12.86
C GLY A 187 7.31 -12.66 -13.48
N GLY A 188 6.51 -11.88 -14.22
CA GLY A 188 5.35 -12.39 -14.95
C GLY A 188 4.09 -12.63 -14.10
N THR A 189 4.08 -12.19 -12.84
CA THR A 189 2.96 -12.45 -11.90
C THR A 189 1.73 -11.57 -12.14
N GLN A 190 1.81 -10.56 -13.01
CA GLN A 190 0.77 -9.54 -13.20
C GLN A 190 -0.61 -10.09 -13.53
N ARG A 191 -0.70 -11.15 -14.34
CA ARG A 191 -2.01 -11.73 -14.75
C ARG A 191 -2.68 -12.49 -13.61
N VAL A 192 -1.93 -13.37 -12.95
CA VAL A 192 -2.40 -14.14 -11.80
C VAL A 192 -2.81 -13.21 -10.67
N PHE A 193 -2.00 -12.18 -10.40
CA PHE A 193 -2.31 -11.16 -9.41
C PHE A 193 -3.59 -10.39 -9.77
N ALA A 194 -3.73 -9.91 -11.01
CA ALA A 194 -4.90 -9.16 -11.46
C ALA A 194 -6.19 -10.00 -11.36
N GLU A 195 -6.18 -11.25 -11.80
CA GLU A 195 -7.34 -12.15 -11.70
C GLU A 195 -7.76 -12.35 -10.24
N ARG A 196 -6.81 -12.60 -9.34
CA ARG A 196 -7.07 -12.76 -7.92
C ARG A 196 -7.59 -11.47 -7.28
N LEU A 197 -6.99 -10.33 -7.60
CA LEU A 197 -7.42 -9.02 -7.11
C LEU A 197 -8.87 -8.75 -7.50
N LYS A 198 -9.22 -8.99 -8.78
CA LYS A 198 -10.60 -8.81 -9.27
C LYS A 198 -11.58 -9.71 -8.54
N GLN A 199 -11.27 -11.00 -8.41
CA GLN A 199 -12.15 -11.96 -7.75
C GLN A 199 -12.39 -11.61 -6.28
N GLN A 200 -11.34 -11.32 -5.52
CA GLN A 200 -11.46 -11.02 -4.09
C GLN A 200 -12.11 -9.66 -3.84
N ALA A 201 -11.75 -8.62 -4.61
CA ALA A 201 -12.36 -7.31 -4.45
C ALA A 201 -13.86 -7.34 -4.80
N ASN A 202 -14.26 -8.03 -5.87
CA ASN A 202 -15.67 -8.20 -6.23
C ASN A 202 -16.41 -9.01 -5.15
N SER A 203 -15.80 -10.07 -4.60
CA SER A 203 -16.43 -10.89 -3.54
C SER A 203 -16.58 -10.17 -2.20
N TYR A 204 -15.62 -9.34 -1.81
CA TYR A 204 -15.64 -8.68 -0.50
C TYR A 204 -16.41 -7.37 -0.48
N LEU A 205 -16.37 -6.62 -1.59
CA LEU A 205 -16.92 -5.28 -1.64
C LEU A 205 -18.19 -5.18 -2.49
N ASN A 206 -18.56 -6.24 -3.23
CA ASN A 206 -19.68 -6.27 -4.16
C ASN A 206 -19.64 -5.09 -5.15
N ILE A 207 -18.45 -4.81 -5.68
CA ILE A 207 -18.19 -3.77 -6.68
C ILE A 207 -17.66 -4.41 -7.95
N ASP A 208 -17.83 -3.73 -9.08
CA ASP A 208 -17.12 -4.12 -10.30
C ASP A 208 -15.76 -3.41 -10.34
N VAL A 209 -14.70 -4.20 -10.14
CA VAL A 209 -13.32 -3.73 -10.28
C VAL A 209 -12.83 -4.02 -11.69
N GLN A 210 -12.38 -2.96 -12.36
CA GLN A 210 -11.68 -3.06 -13.62
C GLN A 210 -10.17 -2.95 -13.41
N ILE A 211 -9.42 -3.87 -14.04
CA ILE A 211 -7.97 -3.94 -13.90
C ILE A 211 -7.35 -3.99 -15.28
N SER A 212 -6.39 -3.10 -15.52
CA SER A 212 -5.57 -3.08 -16.72
C SER A 212 -4.12 -3.44 -16.41
N ILE A 213 -3.43 -3.99 -17.40
CA ILE A 213 -2.01 -4.32 -17.34
C ILE A 213 -1.29 -3.56 -18.45
N GLY A 214 -0.30 -2.76 -18.07
CA GLY A 214 0.57 -2.02 -18.97
C GLY A 214 1.62 -2.89 -19.67
N GLN A 215 2.40 -2.27 -20.53
CA GLN A 215 3.49 -2.95 -21.24
C GLN A 215 4.70 -3.19 -20.32
N PRO A 216 5.50 -4.24 -20.57
CA PRO A 216 6.72 -4.48 -19.83
C PRO A 216 7.73 -3.36 -20.07
N VAL A 217 8.33 -2.86 -19.00
CA VAL A 217 9.41 -1.86 -19.02
C VAL A 217 10.56 -2.32 -18.14
N LYS A 218 11.78 -1.87 -18.43
CA LYS A 218 12.99 -2.24 -17.68
C LYS A 218 13.74 -1.00 -17.21
N GLY A 219 14.14 -1.02 -15.94
CA GLY A 219 14.87 0.07 -15.28
C GLY A 219 13.99 1.23 -14.83
N PHE A 220 14.37 1.86 -13.72
CA PHE A 220 13.59 2.94 -13.08
C PHE A 220 13.33 4.15 -14.00
N SER A 221 14.21 4.43 -14.95
CA SER A 221 14.01 5.51 -15.93
C SER A 221 12.79 5.28 -16.84
N ALA A 222 12.44 4.01 -17.10
CA ALA A 222 11.30 3.65 -17.94
C ALA A 222 9.99 3.45 -17.14
N TRP A 223 10.03 3.53 -15.81
CA TRP A 223 8.85 3.30 -14.95
C TRP A 223 7.74 4.32 -15.16
N LYS A 224 8.10 5.57 -15.44
CA LYS A 224 7.13 6.60 -15.84
C LYS A 224 6.34 6.19 -17.09
N GLU A 225 7.02 5.63 -18.08
CA GLU A 225 6.39 5.17 -19.32
C GLU A 225 5.46 3.98 -19.04
N GLY A 226 5.95 2.97 -18.28
CA GLY A 226 5.17 1.80 -17.90
C GLY A 226 3.90 2.14 -17.12
N TYR A 227 4.01 3.05 -16.15
CA TYR A 227 2.87 3.57 -15.38
C TYR A 227 1.83 4.23 -16.29
N MET A 228 2.28 5.10 -17.19
CA MET A 228 1.39 5.78 -18.15
C MET A 228 0.70 4.79 -19.09
N TYR A 229 1.37 3.73 -19.52
CA TYR A 229 0.75 2.68 -20.35
C TYR A 229 -0.34 1.91 -19.61
N ALA A 230 -0.15 1.60 -18.32
CA ALA A 230 -1.19 0.93 -17.54
C ALA A 230 -2.45 1.78 -17.37
N LEU A 231 -2.28 3.08 -17.05
CA LEU A 231 -3.37 4.05 -16.97
C LEU A 231 -4.12 4.19 -18.30
N LEU A 232 -3.38 4.31 -19.41
CA LEU A 232 -3.94 4.38 -20.77
C LEU A 232 -4.75 3.13 -21.12
N ALA A 233 -4.21 1.95 -20.81
CA ALA A 233 -4.89 0.68 -21.06
C ALA A 233 -6.23 0.61 -20.33
N TRP A 234 -6.29 1.11 -19.08
CA TRP A 234 -7.53 1.18 -18.31
C TRP A 234 -8.58 2.08 -18.99
N ASN A 235 -8.16 3.26 -19.47
CA ASN A 235 -9.07 4.18 -20.15
C ASN A 235 -9.68 3.59 -21.44
N VAL A 236 -8.87 2.89 -22.24
CA VAL A 236 -9.30 2.31 -23.51
C VAL A 236 -10.25 1.14 -23.27
N GLU A 237 -10.00 0.32 -22.26
CA GLU A 237 -10.81 -0.86 -21.96
C GLU A 237 -12.21 -0.47 -21.48
N ILE A 238 -12.39 0.64 -20.76
CA ILE A 238 -13.73 1.19 -20.43
C ILE A 238 -14.54 1.51 -21.67
N ARG A 239 -13.91 2.12 -22.67
CA ARG A 239 -14.60 2.52 -23.91
C ARG A 239 -15.07 1.30 -24.71
N HIS A 240 -14.37 0.17 -24.60
CA HIS A 240 -14.73 -1.09 -25.25
C HIS A 240 -15.71 -1.96 -24.45
N SER A 241 -16.02 -1.63 -23.19
CA SER A 241 -17.02 -2.34 -22.39
C SER A 241 -18.43 -1.70 -22.45
N GLY A 242 -18.61 -0.64 -23.27
CA GLY A 242 -19.91 0.02 -23.47
C GLY A 242 -20.86 -0.74 -24.40
N PRO A 243 -22.20 -0.48 -24.32
CA PRO A 243 -23.20 -1.14 -25.16
C PRO A 243 -23.04 -0.66 -26.61
N GLY A 244 -22.32 -1.44 -27.43
CA GLY A 244 -21.98 -1.12 -28.81
C GLY A 244 -20.59 -1.56 -29.27
N ALA A 245 -19.78 -2.16 -28.40
CA ALA A 245 -18.43 -2.59 -28.76
C ALA A 245 -18.41 -3.82 -29.69
N VAL A 246 -18.12 -3.58 -30.96
CA VAL A 246 -17.75 -4.62 -31.93
C VAL A 246 -16.32 -5.07 -31.67
N GLY A 247 -16.16 -6.32 -31.26
CA GLY A 247 -15.02 -7.19 -31.61
C GLY A 247 -13.63 -6.80 -31.09
N GLY A 248 -13.19 -7.52 -30.05
CA GLY A 248 -11.83 -7.72 -29.58
C GLY A 248 -10.69 -7.23 -30.47
N ARG A 249 -10.14 -6.06 -30.13
CA ARG A 249 -8.72 -5.76 -30.32
C ARG A 249 -8.15 -5.38 -28.97
N THR A 250 -7.34 -6.27 -28.42
CA THR A 250 -6.51 -6.08 -27.24
C THR A 250 -5.77 -4.74 -27.31
N ALA A 251 -6.22 -3.76 -26.52
CA ALA A 251 -5.56 -2.46 -26.32
C ALA A 251 -4.09 -2.57 -25.89
N VAL A 252 -3.70 -3.75 -25.37
CA VAL A 252 -2.35 -4.12 -24.90
C VAL A 252 -1.27 -4.08 -25.99
N ALA A 253 -1.64 -4.17 -27.29
CA ALA A 253 -0.66 -4.33 -28.37
C ALA A 253 -0.17 -3.02 -29.05
N ASP A 254 -0.77 -1.88 -28.72
CA ASP A 254 -0.46 -0.62 -29.39
C ASP A 254 0.84 0.00 -28.83
N ARG A 255 1.84 0.19 -29.69
CA ARG A 255 3.15 0.78 -29.35
C ARG A 255 3.29 2.22 -29.84
N SER A 256 2.18 2.89 -30.14
CA SER A 256 2.21 4.29 -30.55
C SER A 256 2.94 5.15 -29.51
N PRO A 257 3.89 6.00 -29.93
CA PRO A 257 4.73 6.74 -29.00
C PRO A 257 3.89 7.60 -28.06
N LEU A 258 4.40 7.83 -26.85
CA LEU A 258 3.88 8.83 -25.93
C LEU A 258 4.26 10.24 -26.40
N LEU A 259 3.60 11.27 -25.85
CA LEU A 259 3.98 12.66 -26.03
C LEU A 259 5.46 12.83 -25.69
N PRO A 260 6.25 13.47 -26.57
CA PRO A 260 7.65 13.75 -26.27
C PRO A 260 7.78 14.46 -24.93
N GLU A 261 8.85 14.14 -24.19
CA GLU A 261 9.10 14.77 -22.89
C GLU A 261 9.24 16.28 -23.02
N GLU A 262 9.86 16.74 -24.10
CA GLU A 262 10.04 18.17 -24.39
C GLU A 262 8.71 18.88 -24.56
N THR A 263 7.80 18.35 -25.39
CA THR A 263 6.43 18.86 -25.52
C THR A 263 5.72 18.88 -24.17
N SER A 264 5.81 17.80 -23.40
CA SER A 264 5.16 17.71 -22.08
C SER A 264 5.69 18.78 -21.11
N ARG A 265 7.01 19.04 -21.09
CA ARG A 265 7.62 20.09 -20.27
C ARG A 265 7.18 21.49 -20.71
N ILE A 266 7.08 21.74 -22.02
CA ILE A 266 6.62 23.02 -22.55
C ILE A 266 5.15 23.25 -22.16
N LEU A 267 4.29 22.24 -22.32
CA LEU A 267 2.89 22.31 -21.92
C LEU A 267 2.73 22.58 -20.42
N GLN A 268 3.49 21.90 -19.56
CA GLN A 268 3.52 22.18 -18.12
C GLN A 268 3.97 23.61 -17.80
N LYS A 269 5.00 24.10 -18.50
CA LYS A 269 5.52 25.47 -18.33
C LYS A 269 4.51 26.53 -18.78
N CYS A 270 3.74 26.27 -19.82
CA CYS A 270 2.65 27.16 -20.24
C CYS A 270 1.53 27.18 -19.19
N LEU A 271 1.13 26.02 -18.66
CA LEU A 271 0.14 25.92 -17.59
C LEU A 271 0.58 26.67 -16.33
N SER A 272 1.81 26.47 -15.87
CA SER A 272 2.32 27.12 -14.65
C SER A 272 2.48 28.64 -14.79
N LYS A 273 2.70 29.14 -16.01
CA LYS A 273 2.77 30.58 -16.31
C LYS A 273 1.42 31.20 -16.68
N GLY A 274 0.35 30.42 -16.79
CA GLY A 274 -0.95 30.89 -17.25
C GLY A 274 -1.00 31.30 -18.73
N ASP A 275 -0.04 30.89 -19.56
CA ASP A 275 -0.01 31.17 -20.99
C ASP A 275 -0.92 30.21 -21.76
N LEU A 276 -2.22 30.48 -21.68
CA LEU A 276 -3.25 29.64 -22.32
C LEU A 276 -3.25 29.75 -23.85
N VAL A 277 -2.73 30.84 -24.41
CA VAL A 277 -2.68 31.06 -25.87
C VAL A 277 -1.68 30.10 -26.50
N THR A 278 -0.44 30.10 -25.99
CA THR A 278 0.60 29.18 -26.45
C THR A 278 0.21 27.73 -26.16
N PHE A 279 -0.35 27.46 -24.99
CA PHE A 279 -0.85 26.12 -24.62
C PHE A 279 -1.87 25.58 -25.64
N ARG A 280 -2.88 26.38 -26.00
CA ARG A 280 -3.92 25.98 -26.96
C ARG A 280 -3.37 25.75 -28.36
N LEU A 281 -2.40 26.56 -28.79
CA LEU A 281 -1.70 26.40 -30.07
C LEU A 281 -0.93 25.08 -30.11
N MET A 282 -0.14 24.79 -29.08
CA MET A 282 0.66 23.57 -28.96
C MET A 282 -0.22 22.32 -28.94
N ILE A 283 -1.30 22.31 -28.15
CA ILE A 283 -2.26 21.19 -28.14
C ILE A 283 -2.83 20.95 -29.53
N ARG A 284 -3.28 22.01 -30.23
CA ARG A 284 -3.85 21.86 -31.57
C ARG A 284 -2.85 21.30 -32.57
N GLN A 285 -1.59 21.69 -32.48
CA GLN A 285 -0.53 21.16 -33.34
C GLN A 285 -0.29 19.67 -33.04
N GLU A 286 -0.07 19.32 -31.76
CA GLU A 286 0.18 17.95 -31.32
C GLU A 286 -0.97 17.00 -31.66
N LEU A 287 -2.23 17.42 -31.45
CA LEU A 287 -3.39 16.61 -31.80
C LEU A 287 -3.52 16.42 -33.32
N ARG A 288 -3.20 17.43 -34.13
CA ARG A 288 -3.19 17.30 -35.60
C ARG A 288 -2.11 16.35 -36.08
N GLU A 289 -0.90 16.44 -35.51
CA GLU A 289 0.20 15.54 -35.84
C GLU A 289 -0.11 14.11 -35.40
N ALA A 290 -0.61 13.93 -34.17
CA ALA A 290 -1.04 12.65 -33.65
C ALA A 290 -2.13 11.99 -34.51
N ALA A 291 -3.14 12.76 -34.95
CA ALA A 291 -4.21 12.29 -35.83
C ALA A 291 -3.71 11.82 -37.20
N ARG A 292 -2.60 12.40 -37.71
CA ARG A 292 -1.98 11.97 -38.97
C ARG A 292 -1.22 10.66 -38.84
N ILE A 293 -0.69 10.35 -37.66
CA ILE A 293 0.09 9.13 -37.42
C ILE A 293 -0.85 7.94 -37.22
N SER A 294 -1.75 8.01 -36.24
CA SER A 294 -2.74 6.95 -35.99
C SER A 294 -3.87 7.44 -35.06
N PRO A 295 -5.09 6.87 -35.16
CA PRO A 295 -6.17 7.14 -34.19
C PRO A 295 -5.76 6.83 -32.74
N SER A 296 -4.99 5.75 -32.58
CA SER A 296 -4.33 5.35 -31.33
C SER A 296 -3.44 6.43 -30.72
N ARG A 297 -2.55 7.03 -31.51
CA ARG A 297 -1.65 8.11 -31.08
C ARG A 297 -2.45 9.35 -30.65
N LEU A 298 -3.54 9.66 -31.36
CA LEU A 298 -4.44 10.75 -31.00
C LEU A 298 -5.08 10.55 -29.62
N VAL A 299 -5.67 9.38 -29.36
CA VAL A 299 -6.28 9.08 -28.06
C VAL A 299 -5.26 9.17 -26.93
N ARG A 300 -4.04 8.64 -27.15
CA ARG A 300 -2.93 8.73 -26.19
C ARG A 300 -2.54 10.18 -25.91
N SER A 301 -2.37 11.00 -26.94
CA SER A 301 -2.04 12.42 -26.78
C SER A 301 -3.12 13.18 -26.01
N ILE A 302 -4.40 12.96 -26.31
CA ILE A 302 -5.52 13.57 -25.57
C ILE A 302 -5.44 13.19 -24.10
N PHE A 303 -5.33 11.88 -23.81
CA PHE A 303 -5.27 11.38 -22.44
C PHE A 303 -4.10 11.97 -21.66
N GLN A 304 -2.91 11.98 -22.24
CA GLN A 304 -1.73 12.56 -21.60
C GLN A 304 -1.87 14.06 -21.35
N ILE A 305 -2.44 14.82 -22.29
CA ILE A 305 -2.73 16.25 -22.09
C ILE A 305 -3.74 16.43 -20.95
N SER A 306 -4.77 15.59 -20.87
CA SER A 306 -5.72 15.59 -19.76
C SER A 306 -5.04 15.32 -18.41
N LEU A 307 -4.16 14.32 -18.33
CA LEU A 307 -3.39 14.05 -17.11
C LEU A 307 -2.49 15.23 -16.71
N LEU A 308 -1.83 15.87 -17.69
CA LEU A 308 -1.00 17.04 -17.44
C LEU A 308 -1.82 18.20 -16.85
N MET A 309 -3.02 18.44 -17.40
CA MET A 309 -3.93 19.47 -16.91
C MET A 309 -4.45 19.15 -15.50
N GLU A 310 -4.81 17.90 -15.21
CA GLU A 310 -5.28 17.48 -13.89
C GLU A 310 -4.17 17.58 -12.84
N THR A 311 -2.95 17.15 -13.18
CA THR A 311 -1.79 17.27 -12.28
C THR A 311 -1.52 18.74 -11.95
N ALA A 312 -1.56 19.63 -12.95
CA ALA A 312 -1.42 21.06 -12.73
C ALA A 312 -2.57 21.63 -11.88
N ALA A 313 -3.82 21.22 -12.14
CA ALA A 313 -4.96 21.65 -11.33
C ALA A 313 -4.84 21.19 -9.86
N ALA A 314 -4.35 19.97 -9.62
CA ALA A 314 -4.10 19.45 -8.27
C ALA A 314 -3.06 20.29 -7.53
N GLU A 315 -1.97 20.68 -8.19
CA GLU A 315 -0.91 21.51 -7.61
C GLU A 315 -1.37 22.95 -7.31
N PHE A 316 -2.20 23.56 -8.17
CA PHE A 316 -2.59 24.97 -8.05
C PHE A 316 -3.86 25.22 -7.22
N ILE A 317 -4.83 24.30 -7.24
CA ILE A 317 -6.17 24.54 -6.66
C ILE A 317 -6.32 23.86 -5.30
N GLY A 318 -5.41 22.96 -4.91
CA GLY A 318 -5.62 22.12 -3.71
C GLY A 318 -6.87 21.25 -3.90
N TYR A 319 -6.91 20.52 -5.03
CA TYR A 319 -8.10 19.86 -5.55
C TYR A 319 -8.89 19.08 -4.48
N THR A 320 -10.17 19.40 -4.35
CA THR A 320 -11.09 18.68 -3.46
C THR A 320 -11.41 17.29 -4.05
N PRO A 321 -11.22 16.19 -3.30
CA PRO A 321 -11.24 14.81 -3.82
C PRO A 321 -12.65 14.28 -4.17
N GLU A 322 -13.66 15.14 -4.24
CA GLU A 322 -15.07 14.76 -4.45
C GLU A 322 -15.42 14.50 -5.92
N ARG A 323 -14.63 14.99 -6.89
CA ARG A 323 -14.88 14.77 -8.32
C ARG A 323 -13.99 13.67 -8.89
N ALA A 324 -14.61 12.73 -9.62
CA ALA A 324 -13.89 11.73 -10.41
C ALA A 324 -13.07 12.42 -11.51
N PRO A 325 -11.87 11.91 -11.86
CA PRO A 325 -11.04 12.51 -12.90
C PRO A 325 -11.80 12.55 -14.23
N ILE A 326 -11.60 13.61 -15.02
CA ILE A 326 -12.41 13.94 -16.20
C ILE A 326 -12.28 12.84 -17.26
N TRP A 327 -11.14 12.17 -17.33
CA TRP A 327 -10.91 11.05 -18.23
C TRP A 327 -11.54 9.73 -17.77
N SER A 328 -11.99 9.62 -16.53
CA SER A 328 -12.60 8.38 -16.00
C SER A 328 -14.07 8.20 -16.36
N SER A 329 -14.76 9.26 -16.79
CA SER A 329 -16.15 9.19 -17.24
C SER A 329 -16.27 8.71 -18.71
N PRO A 330 -17.14 7.74 -19.03
CA PRO A 330 -17.36 7.26 -20.39
C PRO A 330 -18.12 8.24 -21.30
N GLU A 331 -18.68 9.32 -20.75
CA GLU A 331 -19.49 10.31 -21.48
C GLU A 331 -18.63 11.36 -22.20
N TRP A 332 -17.89 10.92 -23.22
CA TRP A 332 -17.35 11.83 -24.25
C TRP A 332 -18.20 11.67 -25.51
N HIS A 333 -19.40 12.26 -25.49
CA HIS A 333 -20.27 12.37 -26.67
C HIS A 333 -20.05 13.69 -27.39
#